data_AF-A0A0R0IYL6-F1
#
_entry.id   AF-A0A0R0IYL6-F1
#
_cell.length_a   1.000
_cell.length_b   1.000
_cell.length_c   1.000
_cell.angle_alpha   90.00
_cell.angle_beta   90.00
_cell.angle_gamma   90.00
#
_symmetry.space_group_name_H-M   'P 1'
#
loop_
_entity.id
_entity.type
_entity.pdbx_description
1 polymer ?
#
loop_
_entity_poly.entity_id
_entity_poly.type
_entity_poly.pdbx_seq_one_letter_code
_entity_poly.pdbx_strand_id
1 'polypeptide(L)'
;MSITNRLLMTKEDVKITIDDGVLTIKGEHKEEKDDDEHWSSTSSYGYYNTSLLLPDDAKADDIKAELKDGVLTVTIPRTEKPKKDVKQVTVE
;
A
#
# COMPACT_ATOMS: atom_id res chain seq x y z
N MET A 1 9.39 -6.01 2.98
CA MET A 1 8.50 -5.39 3.99
C MET A 1 7.12 -5.45 3.37
N SER A 2 6.18 -6.12 4.02
CA SER A 2 4.84 -6.34 3.47
C SER A 2 3.85 -5.70 4.43
N ILE A 3 3.04 -4.77 3.94
CA ILE A 3 1.97 -4.11 4.69
C ILE A 3 0.67 -4.65 4.13
N THR A 4 -0.20 -5.13 5.01
CA THR A 4 -1.48 -5.75 4.68
C THR A 4 -2.59 -4.93 5.32
N ASN A 5 -3.33 -4.19 4.49
CA ASN A 5 -4.54 -3.47 4.90
C ASN A 5 -5.76 -4.22 4.36
N ARG A 6 -6.81 -4.36 5.16
CA ARG A 6 -8.01 -5.14 4.82
C ARG A 6 -9.18 -4.18 4.54
N LEU A 7 -9.52 -3.99 3.26
CA LEU A 7 -10.53 -3.03 2.80
C LEU A 7 -11.36 -3.64 1.66
N LEU A 8 -12.68 -3.50 1.74
CA LEU A 8 -13.64 -3.95 0.73
C LEU A 8 -13.57 -3.05 -0.52
N MET A 9 -12.43 -3.02 -1.20
CA MET A 9 -12.20 -2.24 -2.41
C MET A 9 -12.14 -3.15 -3.62
N THR A 10 -12.53 -2.60 -4.77
CA THR A 10 -12.21 -3.21 -6.06
C THR A 10 -10.88 -2.66 -6.60
N LYS A 11 -10.30 -3.35 -7.58
CA LYS A 11 -9.02 -2.96 -8.19
C LYS A 11 -9.04 -1.57 -8.84
N GLU A 12 -10.23 -1.08 -9.19
CA GLU A 12 -10.42 0.16 -9.95
C GLU A 12 -10.37 1.40 -9.04
N ASP A 13 -10.68 1.19 -7.76
CA ASP A 13 -10.70 2.23 -6.73
C ASP A 13 -9.29 2.59 -6.22
N VAL A 14 -8.26 1.79 -6.57
CA VAL A 14 -6.91 1.90 -6.02
C VAL A 14 -5.94 2.45 -7.08
N LYS A 15 -5.30 3.58 -6.76
CA LYS A 15 -4.24 4.20 -7.55
C LYS A 15 -2.91 4.15 -6.81
N ILE A 16 -1.88 3.63 -7.49
CA ILE A 16 -0.52 3.55 -6.96
C ILE A 16 0.39 4.41 -7.85
N THR A 17 1.15 5.31 -7.24
CA THR A 17 2.09 6.19 -7.93
C THR A 17 3.44 6.19 -7.21
N ILE A 18 4.52 6.33 -7.95
CA ILE A 18 5.87 6.51 -7.39
C ILE A 18 6.40 7.83 -7.94
N ASP A 19 6.78 8.72 -7.03
CA ASP A 19 7.32 10.04 -7.36
C ASP A 19 8.48 10.33 -6.40
N ASP A 20 9.66 10.65 -6.93
CA ASP A 20 10.87 10.97 -6.15
C ASP A 20 11.20 9.94 -5.04
N GLY A 21 11.06 8.65 -5.34
CA GLY A 21 11.27 7.57 -4.37
C GLY A 21 10.14 7.42 -3.34
N VAL A 22 9.05 8.17 -3.44
CA VAL A 22 7.87 8.05 -2.57
C VAL A 22 6.78 7.24 -3.27
N LEU A 23 6.50 6.05 -2.73
CA LEU A 23 5.35 5.25 -3.11
C LEU A 23 4.09 5.80 -2.45
N THR A 24 3.11 6.21 -3.24
CA THR A 24 1.82 6.70 -2.77
C THR A 24 0.70 5.77 -3.23
N ILE A 25 -0.13 5.35 -2.28
CA ILE A 25 -1.28 4.47 -2.48
C ILE A 25 -2.52 5.27 -2.11
N LYS A 26 -3.39 5.51 -3.08
CA LYS A 26 -4.68 6.19 -2.92
C LYS A 26 -5.80 5.21 -3.21
N GLY A 27 -6.82 5.20 -2.37
CA GLY A 27 -8.02 4.41 -2.54
C GLY A 27 -9.25 5.22 -2.17
N GLU A 28 -10.29 5.21 -2.99
CA GLU A 28 -11.60 5.78 -2.65
C GLU A 28 -12.68 4.72 -2.81
N HIS A 29 -13.48 4.49 -1.78
CA HIS A 29 -14.60 3.55 -1.84
C HIS A 29 -15.86 4.27 -1.39
N LYS A 30 -16.89 4.26 -2.24
CA LYS A 30 -18.20 4.79 -1.92
C LYS A 30 -19.20 3.64 -1.99
N GLU A 31 -19.64 3.17 -0.84
CA GLU A 31 -20.76 2.24 -0.74
C GLU A 31 -22.01 3.02 -0.32
N GLU A 32 -22.98 3.12 -1.23
CA GLU A 32 -24.34 3.56 -0.94
C GLU A 32 -25.23 2.32 -0.87
N LYS A 33 -25.78 2.04 0.32
CA LYS A 33 -26.85 1.06 0.46
C LYS A 33 -28.17 1.83 0.58
N ASP A 34 -29.00 1.69 -0.43
CA ASP A 34 -30.42 2.02 -0.35
C ASP A 34 -31.12 0.82 0.28
N ASP A 35 -31.60 0.99 1.51
CA ASP A 35 -32.43 0.02 2.21
C ASP A 35 -33.88 0.50 2.10
N ASP A 36 -34.61 0.02 1.09
CA ASP A 36 -35.99 0.45 0.77
C ASP A 36 -36.98 0.24 1.95
N GLU A 37 -36.62 -0.55 2.97
CA GLU A 37 -37.44 -0.86 4.14
C GLU A 37 -37.14 0.00 5.39
N HIS A 38 -36.10 0.85 5.36
CA HIS A 38 -35.74 1.69 6.51
C HIS A 38 -35.34 3.10 6.06
N TRP A 39 -35.86 4.14 6.74
CA TRP A 39 -35.52 5.57 6.55
C TRP A 39 -34.05 5.90 6.91
N SER A 40 -33.08 5.03 6.67
CA SER A 40 -31.69 5.22 7.08
C SER A 40 -30.76 4.81 5.95
N SER A 41 -30.46 5.77 5.07
CA SER A 41 -29.32 5.67 4.15
C SER A 41 -28.04 5.71 4.99
N THR A 42 -27.35 4.57 5.09
CA THR A 42 -25.99 4.54 5.61
C THR A 42 -25.03 4.56 4.42
N SER A 43 -24.32 5.68 4.25
CA SER A 43 -23.25 5.79 3.27
C SER A 43 -21.92 5.60 4.00
N SER A 44 -21.15 4.60 3.60
CA SER A 44 -19.75 4.48 4.02
C SER A 44 -18.86 5.03 2.91
N TYR A 45 -18.23 6.17 3.19
CA TYR A 45 -17.17 6.71 2.36
C TYR A 45 -15.83 6.37 2.99
N GLY A 46 -15.01 5.60 2.30
CA GLY A 46 -13.66 5.25 2.71
C GLY A 46 -12.65 5.92 1.80
N TYR A 47 -11.82 6.82 2.35
CA TYR A 47 -10.67 7.36 1.64
C TYR A 47 -9.38 6.88 2.31
N TYR A 48 -8.44 6.42 1.51
CA TYR A 48 -7.17 5.90 1.96
C TYR A 48 -6.07 6.60 1.17
N ASN A 49 -5.14 7.21 1.88
CA ASN A 49 -3.95 7.80 1.30
C ASN A 49 -2.78 7.43 2.20
N THR A 50 -1.89 6.59 1.68
CA THR A 50 -0.65 6.20 2.37
C THR A 50 0.52 6.52 1.48
N SER A 51 1.55 7.10 2.06
CA SER A 51 2.81 7.38 1.36
C SER A 51 3.95 6.75 2.13
N LEU A 52 4.86 6.10 1.41
CA LEU A 52 5.99 5.36 1.96
C LEU A 52 7.23 5.76 1.19
N LEU A 53 8.25 6.22 1.90
CA LEU A 53 9.56 6.45 1.30
C LEU A 53 10.19 5.08 0.98
N LEU A 54 10.51 4.87 -0.29
CA LEU A 54 11.24 3.70 -0.76
C LEU A 54 12.70 3.84 -0.32
N PRO A 55 13.32 2.74 0.10
CA PRO A 55 14.75 2.78 0.40
C PRO A 55 15.55 2.96 -0.90
N ASP A 56 16.75 3.52 -0.84
CA ASP A 56 17.62 3.77 -2.02
C ASP A 56 17.92 2.53 -2.86
N ASP A 57 17.84 1.34 -2.26
CA ASP A 57 17.99 0.06 -2.94
C ASP A 57 16.69 -0.47 -3.55
N ALA A 58 15.59 0.28 -3.60
CA ALA A 58 14.37 -0.18 -4.25
C ALA A 58 14.48 -0.11 -5.77
N LYS A 59 14.13 -1.21 -6.46
CA LYS A 59 13.96 -1.22 -7.92
C LYS A 59 12.55 -0.77 -8.25
N ALA A 60 12.37 0.52 -8.52
CA ALA A 60 11.06 1.11 -8.81
C ALA A 60 10.37 0.48 -10.03
N ASP A 61 11.12 0.17 -11.09
CA ASP A 61 10.61 -0.43 -12.33
C ASP A 61 10.04 -1.86 -12.18
N ASP A 62 10.49 -2.61 -11.17
CA ASP A 62 10.07 -4.00 -10.93
C ASP A 62 9.01 -4.11 -9.82
N ILE A 63 8.41 -2.99 -9.38
CA ILE A 63 7.36 -3.00 -8.36
C ILE A 63 6.11 -3.69 -8.89
N LYS A 64 5.56 -4.62 -8.10
CA LYS A 64 4.32 -5.32 -8.40
C LYS A 64 3.28 -5.04 -7.32
N ALA A 65 2.02 -4.89 -7.73
CA ALA A 65 0.90 -4.72 -6.82
C ALA A 65 -0.20 -5.72 -7.14
N GLU A 66 -0.78 -6.33 -6.10
CA GLU A 66 -1.87 -7.30 -6.21
C GLU A 66 -2.93 -7.00 -5.15
N LEU A 67 -4.20 -6.93 -5.57
CA LEU A 67 -5.35 -6.79 -4.68
C LEU A 67 -6.09 -8.12 -4.61
N LYS A 68 -6.09 -8.77 -3.45
CA LYS A 68 -6.73 -10.07 -3.24
C LYS A 68 -7.47 -10.10 -1.90
N ASP A 69 -8.74 -10.50 -1.91
CA ASP A 69 -9.60 -10.57 -0.71
C ASP A 69 -9.64 -9.26 0.10
N GLY A 70 -9.64 -8.12 -0.62
CA GLY A 70 -9.59 -6.78 -0.02
C GLY A 70 -8.23 -6.37 0.55
N VAL A 71 -7.17 -7.15 0.29
CA VAL A 71 -5.81 -6.85 0.72
C VAL A 71 -4.95 -6.42 -0.46
N LEU A 72 -4.48 -5.17 -0.42
CA LEU A 72 -3.48 -4.69 -1.36
C LEU A 72 -2.08 -5.08 -0.89
N THR A 73 -1.38 -5.88 -1.69
CA THR A 73 0.01 -6.27 -1.47
C THR A 73 0.89 -5.59 -2.49
N VAL A 74 1.85 -4.78 -2.03
CA VAL A 74 2.86 -4.15 -2.89
C VAL A 74 4.22 -4.79 -2.62
N THR A 75 4.80 -5.40 -3.66
CA THR A 75 6.12 -6.04 -3.61
C THR A 75 7.15 -5.14 -4.27
N ILE A 76 8.10 -4.67 -3.46
CA ILE A 76 9.20 -3.83 -3.90
C ILE A 76 10.50 -4.66 -3.88
N PRO A 77 10.99 -5.10 -5.05
CA PRO A 77 12.28 -5.77 -5.11
C PRO A 77 13.40 -4.80 -4.75
N ARG A 78 14.41 -5.32 -4.06
CA ARG A 78 15.60 -4.56 -3.71
C ARG A 78 16.73 -4.90 -4.67
N THR A 79 17.56 -3.93 -5.04
CA THR A 79 18.88 -4.19 -5.59
C THR A 79 19.68 -5.01 -4.58
N GLU A 80 20.52 -5.93 -5.08
CA GLU A 80 21.41 -6.71 -4.23
C GLU A 80 22.33 -5.75 -3.49
N LYS A 81 21.95 -5.39 -2.26
CA LYS A 81 22.84 -4.66 -1.37
C LYS A 81 24.09 -5.52 -1.17
N PRO A 82 25.30 -4.94 -1.26
CA PRO A 82 26.47 -5.63 -0.75
C PRO A 82 26.16 -6.05 0.69
N LYS A 83 26.42 -7.32 1.03
CA LYS A 83 26.24 -7.86 2.38
C LYS A 83 26.73 -6.80 3.37
N LYS A 84 25.84 -6.31 4.25
CA LYS A 84 26.28 -5.46 5.34
C LYS A 84 27.25 -6.30 6.16
N ASP A 85 28.55 -6.07 5.97
CA ASP A 85 29.58 -6.51 6.89
C ASP A 85 29.28 -5.84 8.23
N VAL A 86 28.56 -6.56 9.08
CA VAL A 86 28.33 -6.16 10.46
C VAL A 86 29.70 -6.21 11.14
N LYS A 87 30.36 -5.06 11.24
CA LYS A 87 31.53 -4.93 12.11
C LYS A 87 31.05 -4.76 13.54
N GLN A 88 31.27 -5.79 14.35
CA GLN A 88 31.21 -5.66 15.79
C GLN A 88 32.39 -4.81 16.26
N VAL A 89 32.11 -3.73 16.98
CA VAL A 89 33.13 -2.91 17.64
C VAL A 89 33.04 -3.18 19.13
N THR A 90 34.13 -3.63 19.74
CA THR A 90 34.26 -3.78 21.19
C THR A 90 34.61 -2.41 21.78
N VAL A 91 33.88 -2.00 22.82
CA VAL A 91 34.17 -0.79 23.59
C VAL A 91 35.20 -1.15 24.68
N GLU A 92 36.25 -0.34 24.82
CA GLU A 92 37.21 -0.39 25.93
C GLU A 92 36.73 0.43 27.14
#